data_AF-W4S3V5-F1
#
_entry.id   AF-W4S3V5-F1
#
_cell.length_a   1.000
_cell.length_b   1.000
_cell.length_c   1.000
_cell.angle_alpha   90.00
_cell.angle_beta   90.00
_cell.angle_gamma   90.00
#
_symmetry.space_group_name_H-M   'P 1'
#
loop_
_entity.id
_entity.type
_entity.pdbx_description
1 polymer ?
#
loop_
_entity_poly.entity_id
_entity_poly.type
_entity_poly.pdbx_seq_one_letter_code
_entity_poly.pdbx_strand_id
1 'polypeptide(L)' 'MLSWIEEGASQQRRDDRDQAGGFGRRLIEKALPYSHGAQTRYELSDTRLECEIQLPLTSLHDR' A
#
# COMPACT_ATOMS: atom_id res chain seq x y z
N MET A 1 8.21 9.39 5.10
CA MET A 1 7.91 7.94 5.06
C MET A 1 6.65 7.71 5.87
N LEU A 2 5.65 7.03 5.29
CA LEU A 2 4.38 6.71 5.92
C LEU A 2 4.32 5.20 6.17
N SER A 3 3.86 4.80 7.35
CA SER A 3 3.65 3.40 7.74
C SER A 3 2.21 3.25 8.23
N TRP A 4 1.56 2.19 7.76
CA TRP A 4 0.20 1.84 8.14
C TRP A 4 0.12 0.35 8.46
N ILE A 5 -0.58 0.05 9.56
CA ILE A 5 -0.85 -1.30 10.04
C ILE A 5 -2.36 -1.43 10.28
N GLU A 6 -2.97 -2.50 9.77
CA GLU A 6 -4.34 -2.93 10.09
C GLU A 6 -4.30 -4.30 10.75
N GLU A 7 -4.86 -4.40 11.95
CA GLU A 7 -5.04 -5.66 12.69
C GLU A 7 -6.42 -6.27 12.40
N GLY A 8 -6.53 -7.59 12.47
CA GLY A 8 -7.78 -8.32 12.21
C GLY A 8 -8.14 -8.42 10.73
N ALA A 9 -7.15 -8.35 9.83
CA ALA A 9 -7.35 -8.54 8.40
C ALA A 9 -7.86 -9.97 8.13
N SER A 10 -9.18 -10.14 8.01
CA SER A 10 -9.81 -11.46 8.01
C SER A 10 -9.53 -12.27 6.74
N GLN A 11 -9.33 -13.58 6.90
CA GLN A 11 -9.11 -14.55 5.82
C GLN A 11 -10.25 -14.58 4.80
N GLN A 12 -11.49 -14.30 5.23
CA GLN A 12 -12.65 -14.19 4.34
C GLN A 12 -12.56 -13.02 3.34
N ARG A 13 -11.78 -11.97 3.66
CA ARG A 13 -11.50 -10.87 2.71
C ARG A 13 -10.43 -11.24 1.68
N ARG A 14 -9.68 -12.33 1.85
CA ARG A 14 -8.63 -12.76 0.90
C ARG A 14 -9.19 -13.46 -0.32
N ASP A 15 -10.15 -14.37 -0.14
CA ASP A 15 -10.76 -15.10 -1.26
C ASP A 15 -11.37 -14.16 -2.33
N ASP A 16 -11.96 -13.04 -1.90
CA ASP A 16 -12.48 -12.00 -2.82
C ASP A 16 -11.39 -11.13 -3.48
N ARG A 17 -10.17 -11.09 -2.91
CA ARG A 17 -9.07 -10.19 -3.30
C ARG A 17 -7.96 -10.89 -4.11
N ASP A 18 -7.87 -12.21 -4.07
CA ASP A 18 -6.72 -12.96 -4.58
C ASP A 18 -6.73 -13.20 -6.10
N GLN A 19 -7.87 -13.07 -6.79
CA GLN A 19 -7.90 -13.27 -8.24
C GLN A 19 -7.23 -12.16 -9.07
N ALA A 20 -7.04 -10.95 -8.50
CA ALA A 20 -6.41 -9.83 -9.22
C ALA A 20 -5.60 -8.87 -8.34
N GLY A 21 -5.43 -9.19 -7.05
CA GLY A 21 -4.99 -8.25 -6.02
C GLY A 21 -5.99 -7.11 -5.88
N GLY A 22 -6.79 -7.09 -4.81
CA GLY A 22 -7.86 -6.10 -4.62
C GLY A 22 -7.46 -4.64 -4.96
N PHE A 23 -8.44 -3.80 -5.32
CA PHE A 23 -8.19 -2.44 -5.85
C PHE A 23 -7.18 -1.62 -5.02
N GLY A 24 -7.29 -1.66 -3.68
CA GLY A 24 -6.35 -0.97 -2.80
C GLY A 24 -4.90 -1.43 -2.95
N ARG A 25 -4.66 -2.74 -3.10
CA ARG A 25 -3.32 -3.28 -3.33
C ARG A 25 -2.73 -2.78 -4.65
N ARG A 26 -3.52 -2.74 -5.73
CA ARG A 26 -3.06 -2.19 -7.02
C ARG A 26 -2.75 -0.71 -6.94
N LEU A 27 -3.52 0.07 -6.18
CA LEU A 27 -3.21 1.47 -5.95
C LEU A 27 -1.85 1.62 -5.26
N ILE A 28 -1.60 0.84 -4.22
CA ILE A 28 -0.36 0.87 -3.45
C ILE A 28 0.82 0.38 -4.30
N GLU A 29 0.76 -0.82 -4.86
CA GLU A 29 1.90 -1.46 -5.52
C GLU A 29 2.17 -0.98 -6.95
N LYS A 30 1.19 -0.36 -7.63
CA LYS A 30 1.31 0.05 -9.04
C LYS A 30 1.09 1.54 -9.22
N ALA A 31 -0.07 2.06 -8.79
CA ALA A 31 -0.45 3.44 -9.10
C ALA A 31 0.45 4.47 -8.39
N LEU A 32 0.75 4.28 -7.10
CA LEU A 32 1.61 5.20 -6.34
C LEU A 32 3.05 5.25 -6.87
N PRO A 33 3.74 4.12 -7.12
CA PRO A 33 5.04 4.14 -7.80
C PRO A 33 4.99 4.82 -9.17
N TYR A 34 3.97 4.51 -9.97
CA TYR A 34 3.85 5.05 -11.32
C TYR A 34 3.60 6.57 -11.33
N SER A 35 2.66 7.06 -10.52
CA SER A 35 2.22 8.46 -10.57
C SER A 35 3.05 9.41 -9.70
N HIS A 36 3.61 8.93 -8.59
CA HIS A 36 4.31 9.77 -7.61
C HIS A 36 5.78 9.37 -7.41
N GLY A 37 6.29 8.40 -8.18
CA GLY A 37 7.65 7.89 -7.98
C GLY A 37 7.85 7.25 -6.60
N ALA A 38 6.77 6.77 -5.98
CA ALA A 38 6.80 6.22 -4.65
C ALA A 38 7.53 4.87 -4.61
N GLN A 39 8.24 4.60 -3.52
CA GLN A 39 8.61 3.23 -3.15
C GLN A 39 7.60 2.71 -2.14
N THR A 40 7.12 1.48 -2.35
CA THR A 40 6.04 0.91 -1.54
C THR A 40 6.34 -0.54 -1.15
N ARG A 41 6.01 -0.91 0.09
CA ARG A 41 5.95 -2.29 0.57
C ARG A 41 4.52 -2.58 1.03
N TYR A 42 3.99 -3.74 0.65
CA TYR A 42 2.66 -4.19 1.03
C TYR A 42 2.75 -5.67 1.40
N GLU A 43 2.42 -5.99 2.64
CA GLU A 43 2.38 -7.36 3.15
C GLU A 43 1.03 -7.62 3.78
N LEU A 44 0.35 -8.66 3.29
CA LEU A 44 -0.90 -9.13 3.84
C LEU A 44 -0.68 -10.53 4.41
N SER A 45 -0.78 -10.66 5.73
CA SER A 45 -0.71 -11.92 6.46
C SER A 45 -2.09 -12.36 6.92
N ASP A 46 -2.15 -13.40 7.76
CA ASP A 46 -3.41 -13.97 8.23
C ASP A 46 -4.19 -13.10 9.20
N THR A 47 -3.51 -12.19 9.87
CA THR A 47 -4.08 -11.37 10.93
C THR A 47 -3.84 -9.90 10.72
N ARG A 48 -2.94 -9.54 9.79
CA ARG A 48 -2.41 -8.18 9.68
C ARG A 48 -2.16 -7.77 8.24
N LEU A 49 -2.37 -6.49 7.97
CA LEU A 49 -1.86 -5.82 6.80
C LEU A 49 -0.81 -4.81 7.23
N GLU A 50 0.36 -4.86 6.61
CA GLU A 50 1.44 -3.90 6.79
C GLU A 50 1.72 -3.19 5.47
N CYS A 51 1.75 -1.86 5.51
CA CYS A 51 2.05 -1.06 4.34
C CYS A 51 3.03 0.05 4.69
N GLU A 52 4.03 0.21 3.83
CA GLU A 52 4.99 1.31 3.89
C GLU A 52 4.95 2.06 2.56
N ILE A 53 4.89 3.39 2.62
CA ILE A 53 4.90 4.27 1.46
C ILE A 53 5.96 5.34 1.69
N GLN A 54 6.96 5.36 0.82
CA GLN A 54 7.96 6.39 0.75
C GLN A 54 7.70 7.25 -0.50
N LEU A 55 7.15 8.43 -0.26
CA LEU A 55 7.01 9.45 -1.29
C LEU A 55 8.31 10.25 -1.41
N PRO A 56 8.80 10.53 -2.63
CA PRO A 56 9.87 11.50 -2.82
C PRO A 56 9.33 12.88 -2.45
N LEU A 57 9.83 13.45 -1.36
CA LEU A 57 9.55 14.83 -1.01
C LEU A 57 10.37 15.71 -1.95
N THR A 58 9.81 16.10 -3.09
CA THR A 58 10.33 17.29 -3.78
C THR A 58 10.13 18.47 -2.84
N SER A 59 11.20 19.13 -2.43
CA SER A 59 11.15 20.37 -1.65
C SER A 59 10.34 21.43 -2.40
N LEU A 60 9.02 21.44 -2.20
CA LEU A 60 8.11 22.50 -2.62
C LEU A 60 7.65 23.25 -1.38
N HIS A 61 8.61 23.92 -0.73
CA HIS A 61 8.40 25.09 0.10
C HIS A 61 9.69 25.91 0.03
N ASP A 62 9.90 26.54 -1.12
CA ASP A 62 10.76 27.72 -1.23
C ASP A 62 10.17 28.63 -2.30
N ARG A 63 9.07 29.31 -1.95
CA ARG A 63 8.57 30.52 -2.61
C ARG A 63 7.87 31.39 -1.57
#